data_AF-A0A8T5IDS2-F1
#
_entry.id   AF-A0A8T5IDS2-F1
#
_cell.length_a   1.000
_cell.length_b   1.000
_cell.length_c   1.000
_cell.angle_alpha   90.00
_cell.angle_beta   90.00
_cell.angle_gamma   90.00
#
_symmetry.space_group_name_H-M   'P 1'
#
loop_
_entity.id
_entity.type
_entity.pdbx_description
1 polymer ?
#
loop_
_entity_poly.entity_id
_entity_poly.type
_entity_poly.pdbx_seq_one_letter_code
_entity_poly.pdbx_strand_id
1 'polypeptide(L)'
;TLDLITVDLLVGAFWPDDDWTLWIGVLTVGLCLVTYLPIAGKLSRPIGPAVSFLLLLLMLSVWTNTLNGTAFLLTILMFSGSGLWLISQGEIRMGLISLAKVEEAKERAESGKLAAQIGLQGADLPEDADTKSGVRLIDANLVHKAAKQAKRSKRSGSIGEHDLVAGDVHHTPLIVLFFLATVTIAGMWWSYANGNGDAILLLSMILFITAIFLGQSRARSLEMRLPDILGMEAPVAASMVGLVLIHLAARISPRHVDPDSQIGLLLLTIALAVLAWISLRSRKDLALRLPSALEWILYCLVGDRLLALFMVGGIPAPFTTDPWSGNTIEWITPWLGLELSLISFLLLFDMIEKKRLERGLDDHRGADGRSLWAIMVMLVSWGPATLLAGFFSLVRARSWNQPGLAITAVILLSLGMIQSSVWISLLYGFEGHIILITGICCFGLLTRTVQTGNQRWTTAWLWDIHILLPIGALIISQGADELTVIAMLAISGSAWITGVLEERRGWRVVGFLDLLAAWVVAGLALSTNTVTSTLMMPMLLASVLLLGLVTWLGQKRNEVLSID
;
A
#
# COMPACT_ATOMS: atom_id res chain seq x y z
N THR A 1 56.00 -32.61 -31.80
CA THR A 1 56.88 -31.52 -32.29
C THR A 1 56.17 -30.18 -32.48
N LEU A 2 54.89 -30.02 -32.10
CA LEU A 2 54.23 -28.69 -32.06
C LEU A 2 54.39 -27.93 -30.73
N ASP A 3 54.69 -28.60 -29.61
CA ASP A 3 54.78 -27.95 -28.29
C ASP A 3 56.07 -27.17 -28.02
N LEU A 4 57.12 -27.35 -28.83
CA LEU A 4 58.39 -26.63 -28.65
C LEU A 4 58.50 -25.34 -29.47
N ILE A 5 57.61 -25.13 -30.44
CA ILE A 5 57.59 -23.89 -31.26
C ILE A 5 56.70 -22.82 -30.61
N THR A 6 55.72 -23.21 -29.78
CA THR A 6 54.86 -22.25 -29.07
C THR A 6 55.55 -21.61 -27.88
N VAL A 7 56.42 -22.35 -27.17
CA VAL A 7 57.09 -21.86 -25.97
C VAL A 7 58.14 -20.78 -26.31
N ASP A 8 58.85 -20.91 -27.43
CA ASP A 8 59.95 -20.00 -27.80
C ASP A 8 59.49 -18.69 -28.48
N LEU A 9 58.26 -18.66 -29.02
CA LEU A 9 57.65 -17.44 -29.58
C LEU A 9 57.06 -16.49 -28.50
N LEU A 10 57.01 -16.94 -27.24
CA LEU A 10 56.40 -16.23 -26.11
C LEU A 10 57.41 -15.78 -25.05
N VAL A 11 58.68 -16.14 -25.19
CA VAL A 11 59.75 -15.69 -24.28
C VAL A 11 60.01 -14.20 -24.51
N GLY A 12 59.53 -13.37 -23.58
CA GLY A 12 59.65 -11.90 -23.62
C GLY A 12 58.36 -11.16 -23.97
N ALA A 13 57.26 -11.86 -24.29
CA ALA A 13 55.95 -11.25 -24.44
C ALA A 13 55.36 -10.92 -23.06
N PHE A 14 55.02 -9.64 -22.81
CA PHE A 14 54.29 -9.25 -21.62
C PHE A 14 52.85 -9.78 -21.70
N TRP A 15 52.56 -10.81 -20.92
CA TRP A 15 51.19 -11.28 -20.71
C TRP A 15 50.65 -10.55 -19.48
N PRO A 16 49.61 -9.71 -19.62
CA PRO A 16 49.05 -9.01 -18.48
C PRO A 16 48.45 -10.02 -17.51
N ASP A 17 48.84 -9.89 -16.25
CA ASP A 17 48.24 -10.64 -15.15
C ASP A 17 46.76 -10.26 -14.97
N ASP A 18 46.00 -11.06 -14.22
CA ASP A 18 44.55 -10.85 -14.02
C ASP A 18 44.25 -9.45 -13.44
N ASP A 19 45.08 -8.99 -12.49
CA ASP A 19 44.99 -7.65 -11.91
C ASP A 19 45.28 -6.55 -12.94
N TRP A 20 46.28 -6.74 -13.81
CA TRP A 20 46.61 -5.78 -14.87
C TRP A 20 45.48 -5.66 -15.88
N THR A 21 44.92 -6.80 -16.30
CA THR A 21 43.80 -6.86 -17.24
C THR A 21 42.55 -6.19 -16.66
N LEU A 22 42.29 -6.38 -15.37
CA LEU A 22 41.17 -5.76 -14.66
C LEU A 22 41.31 -4.23 -14.62
N TRP A 23 42.46 -3.70 -14.22
CA TRP A 23 42.65 -2.24 -14.15
C TRP A 23 42.63 -1.58 -15.52
N ILE A 24 43.18 -2.23 -16.55
CA ILE A 24 43.06 -1.76 -17.94
C ILE A 24 41.59 -1.74 -18.37
N GLY A 25 40.82 -2.77 -18.05
CA GLY A 25 39.38 -2.82 -18.32
C GLY A 25 38.61 -1.67 -17.67
N VAL A 26 38.82 -1.44 -16.37
CA VAL A 26 38.18 -0.35 -15.62
C VAL A 26 38.58 1.02 -16.19
N LEU A 27 39.85 1.22 -16.52
CA LEU A 27 40.36 2.48 -17.08
C LEU A 27 39.78 2.73 -18.47
N THR A 28 39.69 1.69 -19.31
CA THR A 28 39.09 1.78 -20.65
C THR A 28 37.63 2.20 -20.56
N VAL A 29 36.84 1.54 -19.70
CA VAL A 29 35.43 1.90 -19.49
C VAL A 29 35.30 3.31 -18.90
N GLY A 30 36.21 3.73 -18.02
CA GLY A 30 36.26 5.10 -17.50
C GLY A 30 36.55 6.15 -18.57
N LEU A 31 37.45 5.85 -19.51
CA LEU A 31 37.76 6.74 -20.63
C LEU A 31 36.59 6.83 -21.62
N CYS A 32 35.89 5.71 -21.85
CA CYS A 32 34.61 5.71 -22.56
C CYS A 32 33.55 6.55 -21.83
N LEU A 33 33.50 6.51 -20.49
CA LEU A 33 32.55 7.29 -19.67
C LEU A 33 32.77 8.79 -19.86
N VAL A 34 34.02 9.24 -19.72
CA VAL A 34 34.40 10.66 -19.85
C VAL A 34 34.09 11.22 -21.24
N THR A 35 34.26 10.41 -22.28
CA THR A 35 33.96 10.81 -23.67
C THR A 35 32.46 10.73 -24.00
N TYR A 36 31.77 9.71 -23.50
CA TYR A 36 30.35 9.45 -23.80
C TYR A 36 29.41 10.42 -23.08
N LEU A 37 29.59 10.66 -21.77
CA LEU A 37 28.65 11.49 -20.99
C LEU A 37 28.39 12.84 -21.67
N PRO A 38 29.40 13.67 -21.99
CA PRO A 38 29.17 14.98 -22.62
C PRO A 38 28.35 14.93 -23.93
N ILE A 39 28.47 13.83 -24.68
CA ILE A 39 27.76 13.60 -25.94
C ILE A 39 26.33 13.10 -25.67
N ALA A 40 26.14 12.27 -24.65
CA ALA A 40 24.85 11.68 -24.30
C ALA A 40 23.78 12.75 -23.99
N GLY A 41 24.16 13.85 -23.34
CA GLY A 41 23.28 15.01 -23.13
C GLY A 41 22.83 15.70 -24.43
N LYS A 42 23.56 15.49 -25.53
CA LYS A 42 23.31 16.06 -26.86
C LYS A 42 22.68 15.07 -27.84
N LEU A 43 22.19 13.90 -27.41
CA LEU A 43 21.47 12.94 -28.27
C LEU A 43 19.95 13.15 -28.26
N SER A 44 19.30 13.11 -29.44
CA SER A 44 17.84 13.29 -29.56
C SER A 44 17.04 12.10 -29.01
N ARG A 45 17.65 10.91 -29.01
CA ARG A 45 17.14 9.69 -28.40
C ARG A 45 18.20 9.08 -27.47
N PRO A 46 18.35 9.61 -26.24
CA PRO A 46 19.44 9.20 -25.34
C PRO A 46 19.24 7.79 -24.76
N ILE A 47 18.05 7.19 -24.89
CA ILE A 47 17.65 5.97 -24.16
C ILE A 47 18.53 4.76 -24.49
N GLY A 48 18.67 4.39 -25.77
CA GLY A 48 19.41 3.17 -26.17
C GLY A 48 20.87 3.18 -25.71
N PRO A 49 21.63 4.25 -26.02
CA PRO A 49 22.99 4.40 -25.55
C PRO A 49 23.11 4.46 -24.02
N ALA A 50 22.19 5.14 -23.32
CA ALA A 50 22.18 5.20 -21.85
C ALA A 50 21.97 3.82 -21.21
N VAL A 51 21.03 3.03 -21.73
CA VAL A 51 20.76 1.67 -21.24
C VAL A 51 21.98 0.76 -21.47
N SER A 52 22.56 0.79 -22.67
CA SER A 52 23.74 -0.01 -22.99
C SER A 52 24.91 0.31 -22.07
N PHE A 53 25.09 1.60 -21.76
CA PHE A 53 26.13 2.07 -20.88
C PHE A 53 25.94 1.66 -19.40
N LEU A 54 24.71 1.80 -18.89
CA LEU A 54 24.36 1.34 -17.54
C LEU A 54 24.56 -0.19 -17.40
N LEU A 55 24.18 -0.96 -18.41
CA LEU A 55 24.39 -2.41 -18.43
C LEU A 55 25.88 -2.78 -18.50
N LEU A 56 26.68 -2.08 -19.30
CA LEU A 56 28.13 -2.29 -19.36
C LEU A 56 28.78 -2.10 -17.98
N LEU A 57 28.43 -1.00 -17.29
CA LEU A 57 28.96 -0.72 -15.96
C LEU A 57 28.50 -1.74 -14.92
N LEU A 58 27.25 -2.19 -15.01
CA LEU A 58 26.74 -3.26 -14.15
C LEU A 58 27.51 -4.57 -14.36
N MET A 59 27.77 -4.95 -15.61
CA MET A 59 28.57 -6.15 -15.93
C MET A 59 30.02 -6.01 -15.45
N LEU A 60 30.60 -4.82 -15.59
CA LEU A 60 31.93 -4.53 -15.07
C LEU A 60 31.98 -4.63 -13.54
N SER A 61 30.93 -4.18 -12.84
CA SER A 61 30.82 -4.34 -11.38
C SER A 61 30.71 -5.81 -10.96
N VAL A 62 29.96 -6.63 -11.70
CA VAL A 62 29.91 -8.08 -11.43
C VAL A 62 31.28 -8.73 -11.63
N TRP A 63 32.01 -8.37 -12.69
CA TRP A 63 33.33 -8.93 -12.96
C TRP A 63 34.37 -8.51 -11.89
N THR A 64 34.47 -7.20 -11.60
CA THR A 64 35.44 -6.66 -10.63
C THR A 64 35.22 -7.18 -9.21
N ASN A 65 33.99 -7.52 -8.82
CA ASN A 65 33.70 -8.10 -7.51
C ASN A 65 34.49 -9.37 -7.23
N THR A 66 34.68 -10.22 -8.24
CA THR A 66 35.32 -11.53 -8.07
C THR A 66 36.83 -11.45 -7.91
N LEU A 67 37.43 -10.32 -8.28
CA LEU A 67 38.88 -10.16 -8.41
C LEU A 67 39.45 -9.15 -7.41
N ASN A 68 38.86 -7.94 -7.31
CA ASN A 68 39.43 -6.86 -6.49
C ASN A 68 38.37 -5.93 -5.91
N GLY A 69 38.32 -5.83 -4.58
CA GLY A 69 37.35 -4.99 -3.86
C GLY A 69 37.47 -3.49 -4.14
N THR A 70 38.66 -2.96 -4.41
CA THR A 70 38.84 -1.53 -4.70
C THR A 70 38.34 -1.16 -6.09
N ALA A 71 38.63 -2.00 -7.09
CA ALA A 71 38.10 -1.84 -8.43
C ALA A 71 36.57 -1.99 -8.44
N PHE A 72 36.04 -2.92 -7.65
CA PHE A 72 34.60 -3.06 -7.47
C PHE A 72 33.94 -1.77 -6.94
N LEU A 73 34.45 -1.18 -5.86
CA LEU A 73 33.94 0.10 -5.34
C LEU A 73 34.03 1.22 -6.38
N LEU A 74 35.13 1.31 -7.12
CA LEU A 74 35.29 2.30 -8.19
C LEU A 74 34.24 2.13 -9.28
N THR A 75 33.94 0.91 -9.72
CA THR A 75 32.93 0.67 -10.75
C THR A 75 31.51 0.99 -10.28
N ILE A 76 31.17 0.72 -9.01
CA ILE A 76 29.89 1.16 -8.42
C ILE A 76 29.79 2.69 -8.41
N LEU A 77 30.87 3.39 -8.05
CA LEU A 77 30.90 4.85 -8.08
C LEU A 77 30.74 5.39 -9.50
N MET A 78 31.39 4.76 -10.48
CA MET A 78 31.23 5.11 -11.90
C MET A 78 29.81 4.86 -12.39
N PHE A 79 29.20 3.73 -12.03
CA PHE A 79 27.79 3.40 -12.32
C PHE A 79 26.84 4.43 -11.71
N SER A 80 26.99 4.69 -10.41
CA SER A 80 26.13 5.62 -9.67
C SER A 80 26.26 7.06 -10.20
N GLY A 81 27.50 7.53 -10.37
CA GLY A 81 27.78 8.88 -10.87
C GLY A 81 27.29 9.09 -12.30
N SER A 82 27.52 8.13 -13.20
CA SER A 82 27.06 8.23 -14.58
C SER A 82 25.53 8.12 -14.72
N GLY A 83 24.89 7.22 -13.96
CA GLY A 83 23.43 7.11 -13.95
C GLY A 83 22.75 8.38 -13.45
N LEU A 84 23.23 8.95 -12.35
CA LEU A 84 22.73 10.22 -11.83
C LEU A 84 22.98 11.39 -12.81
N TRP A 85 24.14 11.41 -13.47
CA TRP A 85 24.42 12.43 -14.50
C TRP A 85 23.46 12.32 -15.69
N LEU A 86 23.18 11.09 -16.15
CA LEU A 86 22.24 10.83 -17.24
C LEU A 86 20.81 11.23 -16.88
N ILE A 87 20.38 11.01 -15.63
CA ILE A 87 19.12 11.54 -15.12
C ILE A 87 19.12 13.07 -15.18
N SER A 88 20.21 13.71 -14.75
CA SER A 88 20.32 15.18 -14.73
C SER A 88 20.14 15.81 -16.12
N GLN A 89 20.82 15.26 -17.13
CA GLN A 89 20.92 15.88 -18.46
C GLN A 89 19.98 15.26 -19.49
N GLY A 90 19.84 13.94 -19.48
CA GLY A 90 19.00 13.21 -20.44
C GLY A 90 17.52 13.52 -20.28
N GLU A 91 17.04 13.74 -19.04
CA GLU A 91 15.65 14.09 -18.79
C GLU A 91 15.28 15.50 -19.26
N ILE A 92 16.22 16.46 -19.19
CA ILE A 92 15.98 17.83 -19.68
C ILE A 92 15.56 17.76 -21.14
N ARG A 93 16.28 16.99 -21.96
CA ARG A 93 16.00 16.94 -23.39
C ARG A 93 14.73 16.16 -23.74
N MET A 94 14.50 15.00 -23.11
CA MET A 94 13.23 14.29 -23.31
C MET A 94 12.05 15.14 -22.83
N GLY A 95 12.27 15.92 -21.77
CA GLY A 95 11.33 16.88 -21.25
C GLY A 95 11.02 18.03 -22.21
N LEU A 96 12.04 18.59 -22.88
CA LEU A 96 11.85 19.58 -23.95
C LEU A 96 11.08 18.99 -25.15
N ILE A 97 11.33 17.74 -25.52
CA ILE A 97 10.57 17.06 -26.58
C ILE A 97 9.09 16.88 -26.18
N SER A 98 8.81 16.52 -24.92
CA SER A 98 7.42 16.43 -24.44
C SER A 98 6.77 17.80 -24.34
N LEU A 99 7.50 18.86 -23.96
CA LEU A 99 7.00 20.23 -23.98
C LEU A 99 6.62 20.67 -25.40
N ALA A 100 7.47 20.41 -26.39
CA ALA A 100 7.16 20.72 -27.78
C ALA A 100 5.86 20.04 -28.25
N LYS A 101 5.61 18.80 -27.81
CA LYS A 101 4.34 18.10 -28.09
C LYS A 101 3.14 18.72 -27.37
N VAL A 102 3.32 19.19 -26.14
CA VAL A 102 2.26 19.90 -25.38
C VAL A 102 1.91 21.21 -26.08
N GLU A 103 2.93 21.96 -26.50
CA GLU A 103 2.76 23.22 -27.20
C GLU A 103 2.09 23.03 -28.56
N GLU A 104 2.50 22.02 -29.33
CA GLU A 104 1.85 21.65 -30.60
C GLU A 104 0.39 21.20 -30.40
N ALA A 105 0.08 20.48 -29.30
CA ALA A 105 -1.29 20.12 -28.95
C ALA A 105 -2.13 21.35 -28.59
N LYS A 106 -1.55 22.30 -27.85
CA LYS A 106 -2.20 23.58 -27.51
C LYS A 106 -2.50 24.40 -28.77
N GLU A 107 -1.53 24.51 -29.68
CA GLU A 107 -1.67 25.21 -30.96
C GLU A 107 -2.76 24.59 -31.85
N ARG A 108 -2.83 23.25 -31.93
CA ARG A 108 -3.90 22.54 -32.64
C ARG A 108 -5.29 22.83 -32.08
N ALA A 109 -5.42 23.01 -30.78
CA ALA A 109 -6.72 23.34 -30.19
C ALA A 109 -7.08 24.81 -30.33
N GLU A 110 -6.10 25.72 -30.29
CA GLU A 110 -6.33 27.14 -30.58
C GLU A 110 -6.76 27.34 -32.04
N SER A 111 -6.07 26.70 -32.99
CA SER A 111 -6.46 26.69 -34.40
C SER A 111 -7.83 26.02 -34.64
N GLY A 112 -8.13 24.92 -33.96
CA GLY A 112 -9.45 24.27 -33.99
C GLY A 112 -10.57 25.16 -33.42
N LYS A 113 -10.31 25.91 -32.35
CA LYS A 113 -11.27 26.91 -31.80
C LYS A 113 -11.48 28.07 -32.78
N LEU A 114 -10.43 28.60 -33.38
CA LEU A 114 -10.51 29.65 -34.40
C LEU A 114 -11.31 29.18 -35.62
N ALA A 115 -11.04 27.98 -36.13
CA ALA A 115 -11.79 27.38 -37.24
C ALA A 115 -13.28 27.17 -36.88
N ALA A 116 -13.57 26.74 -35.65
CA ALA A 116 -14.94 26.63 -35.16
C ALA A 116 -15.63 28.00 -35.03
N GLN A 117 -14.91 29.05 -34.61
CA GLN A 117 -15.42 30.41 -34.51
C GLN A 117 -15.70 31.03 -35.90
N ILE A 118 -14.80 30.83 -36.87
CA ILE A 118 -14.95 31.25 -38.27
C ILE A 118 -16.12 30.51 -38.92
N GLY A 119 -16.24 29.20 -38.71
CA GLY A 119 -17.37 28.40 -39.16
C GLY A 119 -18.69 28.73 -38.45
N LEU A 120 -18.65 29.40 -37.29
CA LEU A 120 -19.81 29.93 -36.57
C LEU A 120 -20.28 31.30 -37.09
N GLN A 121 -19.36 32.14 -37.57
CA GLN A 121 -19.64 33.49 -38.07
C GLN A 121 -20.03 33.57 -39.54
N GLY A 122 -19.99 32.48 -40.31
CA GLY A 122 -20.45 32.50 -41.70
C GLY A 122 -19.65 33.48 -42.57
N ALA A 123 -18.35 33.62 -42.30
CA ALA A 123 -17.45 34.35 -43.17
C ALA A 123 -16.95 33.41 -44.29
N ASP A 124 -17.07 33.88 -45.53
CA ASP A 124 -16.62 33.20 -46.73
C ASP A 124 -15.15 32.76 -46.59
N LEU A 125 -14.92 31.46 -46.75
CA LEU A 125 -13.57 30.89 -46.82
C LEU A 125 -13.00 31.13 -48.22
N PRO A 126 -11.67 31.31 -48.34
CA PRO A 126 -11.01 31.20 -49.63
C PRO A 126 -11.24 29.80 -50.21
N GLU A 127 -11.61 29.75 -51.50
CA GLU A 127 -11.77 28.52 -52.28
C GLU A 127 -10.46 27.73 -52.29
N ASP A 128 -10.28 26.76 -51.38
CA ASP A 128 -9.35 25.62 -51.53
C ASP A 128 -9.46 24.62 -50.35
N ALA A 129 -10.68 24.32 -49.91
CA ALA A 129 -10.93 23.21 -49.00
C ALA A 129 -12.09 22.36 -49.49
N ASP A 130 -11.75 21.15 -49.92
CA ASP A 130 -12.62 20.08 -50.41
C ASP A 130 -13.87 19.93 -49.53
N THR A 131 -14.98 20.42 -50.06
CA THR A 131 -16.26 20.57 -49.36
C THR A 131 -17.06 19.30 -49.53
N LYS A 132 -17.02 18.40 -48.53
CA LYS A 132 -18.09 17.40 -48.35
C LYS A 132 -18.59 17.33 -46.91
N SER A 133 -19.86 17.71 -46.80
CA SER A 133 -20.80 17.55 -45.68
C SER A 133 -20.72 18.58 -44.54
N GLY A 134 -21.54 19.62 -44.69
CA GLY A 134 -21.95 20.53 -43.63
C GLY A 134 -22.81 19.85 -42.57
N VAL A 135 -22.16 19.19 -41.61
CA VAL A 135 -22.72 18.93 -40.29
C VAL A 135 -21.76 19.54 -39.29
N ARG A 136 -22.21 20.59 -38.58
CA ARG A 136 -21.54 21.09 -37.36
C ARG A 136 -21.62 19.99 -36.30
N LEU A 137 -20.74 19.00 -36.40
CA LEU A 137 -20.47 18.08 -35.31
C LEU A 137 -19.74 18.88 -34.24
N ILE A 138 -20.51 19.33 -33.23
CA ILE A 138 -19.95 19.59 -31.91
C ILE A 138 -19.20 18.31 -31.55
N ASP A 139 -17.88 18.36 -31.59
CA ASP A 139 -17.05 17.18 -31.37
C ASP A 139 -17.39 16.62 -29.98
N ALA A 140 -18.05 15.45 -29.96
CA ALA A 140 -18.54 14.81 -28.75
C ALA A 140 -17.39 14.60 -27.75
N ASN A 141 -16.16 14.45 -28.25
CA ASN A 141 -14.96 14.39 -27.41
C ASN A 141 -14.68 15.69 -26.67
N LEU A 142 -14.90 16.87 -27.25
CA LEU A 142 -14.68 18.15 -26.59
C LEU A 142 -15.69 18.37 -25.46
N VAL A 143 -16.96 18.02 -25.67
CA VAL A 143 -18.00 18.09 -24.65
C VAL A 143 -17.73 17.10 -23.51
N HIS A 144 -17.32 15.87 -23.84
CA HIS A 144 -16.96 14.88 -22.84
C HIS A 144 -15.73 15.31 -22.01
N LYS A 145 -14.72 15.91 -22.65
CA LYS A 145 -13.54 16.47 -21.98
C LYS A 145 -13.90 17.66 -21.08
N ALA A 146 -14.78 18.57 -21.52
CA ALA A 146 -15.27 19.68 -20.72
C ALA A 146 -16.05 19.21 -19.48
N ALA A 147 -16.91 18.20 -19.60
CA ALA A 147 -17.63 17.61 -18.47
C ALA A 147 -16.69 16.93 -17.46
N LYS A 148 -15.68 16.19 -17.94
CA LYS A 148 -14.64 15.57 -17.10
C LYS A 148 -13.82 16.62 -16.35
N GLN A 149 -13.60 17.78 -16.96
CA GLN A 149 -12.90 18.91 -16.35
C GLN A 149 -13.76 19.69 -15.35
N ALA A 150 -15.04 19.93 -15.61
CA ALA A 150 -15.96 20.53 -14.63
C ALA A 150 -16.02 19.71 -13.32
N LYS A 151 -15.83 18.38 -13.43
CA LYS A 151 -15.72 17.48 -12.28
C LYS A 151 -14.36 17.58 -11.57
N ARG A 152 -13.26 17.89 -12.29
CA ARG A 152 -11.90 18.08 -11.75
C ARG A 152 -11.68 19.47 -11.17
N SER A 153 -12.21 20.53 -11.78
CA SER A 153 -12.12 21.91 -11.30
C SER A 153 -12.85 22.12 -9.97
N LYS A 154 -13.93 21.36 -9.73
CA LYS A 154 -14.57 21.28 -8.40
C LYS A 154 -13.69 20.62 -7.32
N ARG A 155 -12.66 19.85 -7.70
CA ARG A 155 -11.77 19.12 -6.78
C ARG A 155 -10.42 19.79 -6.56
N SER A 156 -9.93 20.57 -7.52
CA SER A 156 -8.70 21.37 -7.39
C SER A 156 -9.00 22.82 -7.73
N GLY A 157 -8.89 23.71 -6.74
CA GLY A 157 -9.07 25.14 -6.95
C GLY A 157 -8.10 25.68 -8.01
N SER A 158 -8.64 26.52 -8.89
CA SER A 158 -7.94 27.27 -9.96
C SER A 158 -7.20 26.39 -10.98
N ILE A 159 -7.92 25.99 -12.03
CA ILE A 159 -7.32 25.47 -13.27
C ILE A 159 -7.73 26.42 -14.41
N GLY A 160 -6.74 26.99 -15.10
CA GLY A 160 -6.93 27.91 -16.21
C GLY A 160 -7.53 27.24 -17.45
N GLU A 161 -8.17 28.06 -18.29
CA GLU A 161 -8.94 27.66 -19.48
C GLU A 161 -8.12 26.89 -20.55
N HIS A 162 -6.78 26.95 -20.49
CA HIS A 162 -5.88 26.26 -21.42
C HIS A 162 -5.48 24.83 -21.00
N ASP A 163 -5.90 24.33 -19.82
CA ASP A 163 -5.62 22.96 -19.36
C ASP A 163 -6.54 21.90 -20.02
N LEU A 164 -7.56 22.34 -20.77
CA LEU A 164 -8.52 21.51 -21.51
C LEU A 164 -7.89 20.60 -22.57
N VAL A 165 -6.67 20.93 -23.02
CA VAL A 165 -6.01 20.32 -24.18
C VAL A 165 -4.63 19.76 -23.82
N ALA A 166 -3.91 20.44 -22.93
CA ALA A 166 -2.57 20.03 -22.47
C ALA A 166 -2.61 18.91 -21.40
N GLY A 167 -3.74 18.72 -20.71
CA GLY A 167 -3.83 17.84 -19.54
C GLY A 167 -3.69 16.33 -19.77
N ASP A 168 -3.70 15.86 -21.03
CA ASP A 168 -3.52 14.43 -21.36
C ASP A 168 -2.06 14.04 -21.68
N VAL A 169 -1.16 15.02 -21.91
CA VAL A 169 0.24 14.72 -22.24
C VAL A 169 1.05 14.61 -20.95
N HIS A 170 1.24 13.38 -20.47
CA HIS A 170 2.07 13.07 -19.32
C HIS A 170 3.52 12.85 -19.74
N HIS A 171 4.47 13.48 -19.05
CA HIS A 171 5.88 13.16 -19.23
C HIS A 171 6.23 11.90 -18.44
N THR A 172 6.56 10.80 -19.12
CA THR A 172 7.08 9.59 -18.49
C THR A 172 8.59 9.71 -18.30
N PRO A 173 9.10 9.82 -17.05
CA PRO A 173 10.53 9.98 -16.75
C PRO A 173 11.27 8.65 -16.95
N LEU A 174 11.50 8.32 -18.23
CA LEU A 174 11.92 6.99 -18.64
C LEU A 174 13.35 6.66 -18.18
N ILE A 175 14.27 7.63 -18.19
CA ILE A 175 15.66 7.42 -17.76
C ILE A 175 15.73 7.12 -16.26
N VAL A 176 14.98 7.86 -15.42
CA VAL A 176 14.88 7.56 -13.99
C VAL A 176 14.30 6.17 -13.76
N LEU A 177 13.20 5.81 -14.44
CA LEU A 177 12.59 4.49 -14.27
C LEU A 177 13.55 3.35 -14.65
N PHE A 178 14.30 3.47 -15.75
CA PHE A 178 15.31 2.48 -16.13
C PHE A 178 16.47 2.40 -15.14
N PHE A 179 16.96 3.55 -14.65
CA PHE A 179 18.01 3.56 -13.64
C PHE A 179 17.56 2.87 -12.36
N LEU A 180 16.36 3.22 -11.86
CA LEU A 180 15.77 2.59 -10.68
C LEU A 180 15.60 1.08 -10.89
N ALA A 181 15.04 0.65 -12.02
CA ALA A 181 14.85 -0.77 -12.33
C ALA A 181 16.18 -1.55 -12.39
N THR A 182 17.21 -0.94 -12.99
CA THR A 182 18.55 -1.54 -13.07
C THR A 182 19.16 -1.72 -11.69
N VAL A 183 19.09 -0.68 -10.85
CA VAL A 183 19.55 -0.73 -9.46
C VAL A 183 18.75 -1.74 -8.64
N THR A 184 17.42 -1.85 -8.84
CA THR A 184 16.59 -2.86 -8.18
C THR A 184 17.05 -4.27 -8.51
N ILE A 185 17.18 -4.60 -9.80
CA ILE A 185 17.57 -5.94 -10.23
C ILE A 185 18.99 -6.28 -9.75
N ALA A 186 19.93 -5.35 -9.89
CA ALA A 186 21.30 -5.51 -9.41
C ALA A 186 21.34 -5.68 -7.88
N GLY A 187 20.61 -4.83 -7.16
CA GLY A 187 20.51 -4.84 -5.71
C GLY A 187 19.89 -6.12 -5.19
N MET A 188 18.82 -6.62 -5.81
CA MET A 188 18.21 -7.91 -5.48
C MET A 188 19.19 -9.05 -5.65
N TRP A 189 19.82 -9.15 -6.83
CA TRP A 189 20.80 -10.21 -7.09
C TRP A 189 21.94 -10.17 -6.07
N TRP A 190 22.48 -8.99 -5.79
CA TRP A 190 23.58 -8.84 -4.86
C TRP A 190 23.17 -9.19 -3.42
N SER A 191 22.01 -8.69 -3.01
CA SER A 191 21.45 -8.90 -1.68
C SER A 191 21.23 -10.39 -1.42
N TYR A 192 20.66 -11.07 -2.41
CA TYR A 192 20.48 -12.51 -2.39
C TYR A 192 21.80 -13.30 -2.45
N ALA A 193 22.71 -12.94 -3.35
CA ALA A 193 23.91 -13.72 -3.62
C ALA A 193 24.99 -13.54 -2.55
N ASN A 194 25.18 -12.35 -1.98
CA ASN A 194 26.35 -12.04 -1.16
C ASN A 194 26.07 -11.94 0.36
N GLY A 195 24.82 -12.01 0.80
CA GLY A 195 24.45 -11.99 2.23
C GLY A 195 24.61 -10.64 2.94
N ASN A 196 25.06 -9.59 2.25
CA ASN A 196 25.21 -8.22 2.79
C ASN A 196 23.97 -7.35 2.53
N GLY A 197 22.78 -7.89 2.78
CA GLY A 197 21.50 -7.29 2.37
C GLY A 197 21.28 -5.86 2.86
N ASP A 198 21.54 -5.60 4.15
CA ASP A 198 21.30 -4.29 4.77
C ASP A 198 22.15 -3.17 4.17
N ALA A 199 23.42 -3.47 3.84
CA ALA A 199 24.32 -2.50 3.24
C ALA A 199 23.88 -2.10 1.82
N ILE A 200 23.37 -3.05 1.05
CA ILE A 200 22.88 -2.81 -0.32
C ILE A 200 21.56 -2.08 -0.29
N LEU A 201 20.69 -2.40 0.68
CA LEU A 201 19.45 -1.68 0.90
C LEU A 201 19.74 -0.20 1.22
N LEU A 202 20.71 0.07 2.09
CA LEU A 202 21.16 1.42 2.42
C LEU A 202 21.73 2.15 1.19
N LEU A 203 22.61 1.51 0.42
CA LEU A 203 23.14 2.09 -0.81
C LEU A 203 22.02 2.40 -1.82
N SER A 204 21.11 1.45 -2.03
CA SER A 204 19.99 1.58 -2.96
C SER A 204 19.03 2.69 -2.53
N MET A 205 18.77 2.81 -1.23
CA MET A 205 18.00 3.91 -0.65
C MET A 205 18.62 5.26 -1.00
N ILE A 206 19.93 5.44 -0.81
CA ILE A 206 20.64 6.69 -1.14
C ILE A 206 20.55 6.99 -2.64
N LEU A 207 20.76 5.98 -3.50
CA LEU A 207 20.66 6.13 -4.95
C LEU A 207 19.24 6.46 -5.41
N PHE A 208 18.22 5.85 -4.81
CA PHE A 208 16.82 6.10 -5.16
C PHE A 208 16.39 7.51 -4.76
N ILE A 209 16.72 7.92 -3.53
CA ILE A 209 16.43 9.27 -3.03
C ILE A 209 17.07 10.33 -3.93
N THR A 210 18.35 10.15 -4.27
CA THR A 210 19.09 11.10 -5.12
C THR A 210 18.55 11.12 -6.55
N ALA A 211 18.29 9.96 -7.15
CA ALA A 211 17.71 9.85 -8.49
C ALA A 211 16.34 10.51 -8.59
N ILE A 212 15.46 10.27 -7.60
CA ILE A 212 14.11 10.85 -7.57
C ILE A 212 14.17 12.35 -7.34
N PHE A 213 14.99 12.81 -6.40
CA PHE A 213 15.14 14.23 -6.14
C PHE A 213 15.58 14.97 -7.41
N LEU A 214 16.53 14.39 -8.13
CA LEU A 214 17.02 14.95 -9.39
C LEU A 214 15.94 14.93 -10.46
N GLY A 215 15.26 13.80 -10.66
CA GLY A 215 14.21 13.68 -11.67
C GLY A 215 13.00 14.60 -11.42
N GLN A 216 12.57 14.71 -10.17
CA GLN A 216 11.55 15.69 -9.78
C GLN A 216 12.03 17.12 -10.01
N SER A 217 13.29 17.43 -9.70
CA SER A 217 13.85 18.76 -9.97
C SER A 217 13.79 19.11 -11.45
N ARG A 218 13.97 18.14 -12.35
CA ARG A 218 13.90 18.35 -13.79
C ARG A 218 12.47 18.47 -14.30
N ALA A 219 11.57 17.57 -13.87
CA ALA A 219 10.16 17.68 -14.21
C ALA A 219 9.58 19.06 -13.83
N ARG A 220 10.01 19.61 -12.68
CA ARG A 220 9.60 20.95 -12.22
C ARG A 220 10.09 22.08 -13.09
N SER A 221 11.34 22.04 -13.56
CA SER A 221 11.87 23.09 -14.44
C SER A 221 11.10 23.20 -15.77
N LEU A 222 10.30 22.18 -16.09
CA LEU A 222 9.53 22.08 -17.31
C LEU A 222 8.02 22.22 -17.06
N GLU A 223 7.59 22.55 -15.84
CA GLU A 223 6.17 22.69 -15.43
C GLU A 223 5.25 21.50 -15.77
N MET A 224 5.82 20.32 -16.05
CA MET A 224 5.05 19.13 -16.40
C MET A 224 4.70 18.28 -15.16
N ARG A 225 3.56 17.60 -15.22
CA ARG A 225 3.17 16.63 -14.19
C ARG A 225 3.72 15.24 -14.55
N LEU A 226 4.30 14.59 -13.55
CA LEU A 226 4.65 13.18 -13.63
C LEU A 226 3.38 12.31 -13.54
N PRO A 227 3.35 11.13 -14.17
CA PRO A 227 2.24 10.21 -14.07
C PRO A 227 2.04 9.78 -12.61
N ASP A 228 0.78 9.73 -12.18
CA ASP A 228 0.39 9.30 -10.84
C ASP A 228 -0.09 7.84 -10.84
N ILE A 229 0.42 7.04 -9.90
CA ILE A 229 -0.03 5.68 -9.59
C ILE A 229 -0.62 5.72 -8.18
N LEU A 230 -1.94 5.52 -8.06
CA LEU A 230 -2.65 5.55 -6.77
C LEU A 230 -2.33 6.80 -5.91
N GLY A 231 -2.23 7.97 -6.54
CA GLY A 231 -1.97 9.25 -5.85
C GLY A 231 -0.49 9.54 -5.54
N MET A 232 0.43 8.66 -5.93
CA MET A 232 1.89 8.88 -5.82
C MET A 232 2.53 8.98 -7.21
N GLU A 233 3.61 9.75 -7.31
CA GLU A 233 4.36 9.86 -8.56
C GLU A 233 4.98 8.52 -8.96
N ALA A 234 4.86 8.13 -10.22
CA ALA A 234 5.29 6.82 -10.70
C ALA A 234 6.76 6.47 -10.36
N PRO A 235 7.75 7.38 -10.46
CA PRO A 235 9.12 7.08 -10.04
C PRO A 235 9.22 6.79 -8.54
N VAL A 236 8.46 7.51 -7.72
CA VAL A 236 8.45 7.31 -6.28
C VAL A 236 7.80 5.96 -5.95
N ALA A 237 6.63 5.68 -6.51
CA ALA A 237 5.97 4.39 -6.37
C ALA A 237 6.88 3.22 -6.80
N ALA A 238 7.55 3.34 -7.95
CA ALA A 238 8.49 2.33 -8.44
C ALA A 238 9.67 2.12 -7.49
N SER A 239 10.23 3.20 -6.93
CA SER A 239 11.33 3.11 -5.96
C SER A 239 10.91 2.45 -4.63
N MET A 240 9.71 2.75 -4.13
CA MET A 240 9.18 2.13 -2.91
C MET A 240 9.04 0.61 -3.09
N VAL A 241 8.45 0.18 -4.22
CA VAL A 241 8.37 -1.26 -4.57
C VAL A 241 9.76 -1.87 -4.75
N GLY A 242 10.68 -1.16 -5.42
CA GLY A 242 12.04 -1.63 -5.63
C GLY A 242 12.81 -1.88 -4.33
N LEU A 243 12.65 -1.02 -3.32
CA LEU A 243 13.30 -1.21 -2.02
C LEU A 243 12.72 -2.41 -1.26
N VAL A 244 11.40 -2.63 -1.32
CA VAL A 244 10.77 -3.82 -0.76
C VAL A 244 11.34 -5.08 -1.39
N LEU A 245 11.51 -5.11 -2.72
CA LEU A 245 12.08 -6.28 -3.41
C LEU A 245 13.54 -6.53 -3.02
N ILE A 246 14.35 -5.48 -2.84
CA ILE A 246 15.75 -5.62 -2.39
C ILE A 246 15.81 -6.15 -0.94
N HIS A 247 14.94 -5.64 -0.06
CA HIS A 247 14.84 -6.10 1.32
C HIS A 247 14.37 -7.57 1.38
N LEU A 248 13.36 -7.94 0.60
CA LEU A 248 12.89 -9.32 0.51
C LEU A 248 14.00 -10.27 -0.03
N ALA A 249 14.74 -9.83 -1.04
CA ALA A 249 15.87 -10.58 -1.58
C ALA A 249 16.98 -10.80 -0.53
N ALA A 250 17.20 -9.83 0.37
CA ALA A 250 18.11 -9.98 1.51
C ALA A 250 17.67 -11.13 2.42
N ARG A 251 16.37 -11.15 2.75
CA ARG A 251 15.78 -12.12 3.66
C ARG A 251 15.76 -13.55 3.12
N ILE A 252 15.68 -13.72 1.80
CA ILE A 252 15.69 -15.04 1.16
C ILE A 252 17.13 -15.56 0.93
N SER A 253 18.16 -14.75 1.16
CA SER A 253 19.55 -15.12 0.87
C SER A 253 20.00 -16.40 1.61
N PRO A 254 20.68 -17.35 0.96
CA PRO A 254 21.22 -18.52 1.64
C PRO A 254 22.58 -18.27 2.33
N ARG A 255 23.24 -17.13 2.09
CA ARG A 255 24.64 -16.91 2.53
C ARG A 255 24.78 -16.24 3.90
N HIS A 256 23.82 -15.42 4.30
CA HIS A 256 23.77 -14.82 5.64
C HIS A 256 22.36 -14.28 5.89
N VAL A 257 21.59 -14.96 6.73
CA VAL A 257 20.30 -14.50 7.25
C VAL A 257 20.39 -14.64 8.75
N ASP A 258 20.46 -13.51 9.43
CA ASP A 258 20.17 -13.44 10.85
C ASP A 258 18.67 -13.12 11.01
N PRO A 259 17.83 -14.09 11.40
CA PRO A 259 16.41 -13.87 11.63
C PRO A 259 16.16 -12.84 12.75
N ASP A 260 17.11 -12.70 13.67
CA ASP A 260 17.00 -11.84 14.85
C ASP A 260 17.46 -10.40 14.56
N SER A 261 18.13 -10.16 13.42
CA SER A 261 18.43 -8.80 12.97
C SER A 261 17.30 -8.22 12.14
N GLN A 262 16.70 -7.14 12.63
CA GLN A 262 15.61 -6.39 11.99
C GLN A 262 16.05 -5.01 11.47
N ILE A 263 17.37 -4.78 11.33
CA ILE A 263 17.92 -3.50 10.84
C ILE A 263 17.40 -3.16 9.44
N GLY A 264 17.35 -4.14 8.53
CA GLY A 264 16.78 -3.96 7.19
C GLY A 264 15.35 -3.40 7.20
N LEU A 265 14.51 -3.83 8.16
CA LEU A 265 13.13 -3.34 8.29
C LEU A 265 13.08 -1.88 8.72
N LEU A 266 13.98 -1.48 9.63
CA LEU A 266 14.12 -0.08 10.04
C LEU A 266 14.59 0.80 8.88
N LEU A 267 15.61 0.36 8.15
CA LEU A 267 16.13 1.05 6.98
C LEU A 267 15.05 1.22 5.91
N LEU A 268 14.29 0.15 5.63
CA LEU A 268 13.16 0.19 4.70
C LEU A 268 12.11 1.20 5.16
N THR A 269 11.70 1.17 6.43
CA THR A 269 10.70 2.09 6.99
C THR A 269 11.13 3.55 6.85
N ILE A 270 12.39 3.85 7.18
CA ILE A 270 12.98 5.20 7.02
C ILE A 270 13.00 5.61 5.54
N ALA A 271 13.45 4.72 4.65
CA ALA A 271 13.53 5.00 3.23
C ALA A 271 12.16 5.32 2.64
N LEU A 272 11.13 4.52 2.95
CA LEU A 272 9.76 4.74 2.51
C LEU A 272 9.20 6.08 3.02
N ALA A 273 9.47 6.44 4.29
CA ALA A 273 9.06 7.72 4.86
C ALA A 273 9.74 8.91 4.16
N VAL A 274 11.03 8.81 3.86
CA VAL A 274 11.78 9.87 3.15
C VAL A 274 11.29 10.01 1.71
N LEU A 275 11.03 8.90 1.01
CA LEU A 275 10.48 8.92 -0.35
C LEU A 275 9.07 9.53 -0.39
N ALA A 276 8.21 9.18 0.57
CA ALA A 276 6.90 9.79 0.73
C ALA A 276 7.01 11.29 1.00
N TRP A 277 7.93 11.71 1.87
CA TRP A 277 8.19 13.13 2.15
C TRP A 277 8.61 13.90 0.89
N ILE A 278 9.53 13.34 0.09
CA ILE A 278 10.00 13.94 -1.17
C ILE A 278 8.84 14.10 -2.17
N SER A 279 7.97 13.09 -2.28
CA SER A 279 6.77 13.14 -3.12
C SER A 279 5.79 14.26 -2.74
N LEU A 280 5.71 14.59 -1.44
CA LEU A 280 4.75 15.56 -0.92
C LEU A 280 5.26 17.00 -0.90
N ARG A 281 6.56 17.21 -0.65
CA ARG A 281 7.17 18.53 -0.44
C ARG A 281 6.87 19.55 -1.54
N SER A 282 6.64 19.09 -2.76
CA SER A 282 6.60 19.94 -3.95
C SER A 282 5.19 20.29 -4.44
N ARG A 283 4.13 19.94 -3.70
CA ARG A 283 2.78 19.83 -4.26
C ARG A 283 1.76 20.70 -3.54
N LYS A 284 0.90 21.35 -4.33
CA LYS A 284 -0.10 22.33 -3.85
C LYS A 284 -1.33 21.65 -3.24
N ASP A 285 -1.55 20.38 -3.53
CA ASP A 285 -2.69 19.55 -3.12
C ASP A 285 -2.33 18.57 -1.99
N LEU A 286 -1.56 19.05 -1.00
CA LEU A 286 -1.03 18.24 0.10
C LEU A 286 -2.11 17.44 0.84
N ALA A 287 -3.28 18.03 1.07
CA ALA A 287 -4.37 17.40 1.82
C ALA A 287 -4.98 16.17 1.11
N LEU A 288 -4.87 16.10 -0.22
CA LEU A 288 -5.35 14.95 -1.01
C LEU A 288 -4.26 13.88 -1.15
N ARG A 289 -3.00 14.29 -1.28
CA ARG A 289 -1.88 13.38 -1.56
C ARG A 289 -1.25 12.78 -0.32
N LEU A 290 -1.25 13.48 0.82
CA LEU A 290 -0.67 12.99 2.07
C LEU A 290 -1.33 11.67 2.54
N PRO A 291 -2.66 11.52 2.54
CA PRO A 291 -3.29 10.23 2.82
C PRO A 291 -2.81 9.10 1.90
N SER A 292 -2.69 9.36 0.60
CA SER A 292 -2.24 8.35 -0.38
C SER A 292 -0.76 8.00 -0.22
N ALA A 293 0.08 8.98 0.13
CA ALA A 293 1.50 8.73 0.42
C ALA A 293 1.67 7.84 1.65
N LEU A 294 0.88 8.07 2.69
CA LEU A 294 0.87 7.22 3.88
C LEU A 294 0.40 5.79 3.55
N GLU A 295 -0.64 5.64 2.72
CA GLU A 295 -1.08 4.31 2.22
C GLU A 295 0.02 3.58 1.48
N TRP A 296 0.79 4.27 0.64
CA TRP A 296 1.91 3.66 -0.09
C TRP A 296 2.99 3.11 0.82
N ILE A 297 3.29 3.79 1.92
CA ILE A 297 4.20 3.26 2.94
C ILE A 297 3.63 1.95 3.50
N LEU A 298 2.36 1.93 3.89
CA LEU A 298 1.73 0.73 4.44
C LEU A 298 1.62 -0.41 3.42
N TYR A 299 1.26 -0.14 2.16
CA TYR A 299 1.23 -1.17 1.11
C TYR A 299 2.58 -1.86 0.98
N CYS A 300 3.66 -1.08 1.03
CA CYS A 300 5.02 -1.61 0.95
C CYS A 300 5.39 -2.43 2.19
N LEU A 301 5.11 -1.93 3.40
CA LEU A 301 5.41 -2.64 4.65
C LEU A 301 4.58 -3.92 4.84
N VAL A 302 3.29 -3.87 4.52
CA VAL A 302 2.40 -5.05 4.55
C VAL A 302 2.83 -6.06 3.50
N GLY A 303 3.13 -5.59 2.28
CA GLY A 303 3.63 -6.43 1.20
C GLY A 303 4.93 -7.14 1.59
N ASP A 304 5.89 -6.39 2.14
CA ASP A 304 7.14 -6.93 2.66
C ASP A 304 6.90 -8.02 3.71
N ARG A 305 6.08 -7.72 4.73
CA ARG A 305 5.83 -8.65 5.84
C ARG A 305 5.10 -9.92 5.41
N LEU A 306 4.06 -9.80 4.59
CA LEU A 306 3.30 -10.95 4.09
C LEU A 306 4.17 -11.83 3.19
N LEU A 307 4.90 -11.24 2.24
CA LEU A 307 5.77 -11.99 1.34
C LEU A 307 6.90 -12.70 2.08
N ALA A 308 7.53 -12.02 3.06
CA ALA A 308 8.57 -12.63 3.87
C ALA A 308 8.04 -13.76 4.76
N LEU A 309 6.82 -13.63 5.30
CA LEU A 309 6.16 -14.70 6.06
C LEU A 309 5.94 -15.94 5.17
N PHE A 310 5.47 -15.77 3.93
CA PHE A 310 5.23 -16.88 3.00
C PHE A 310 6.51 -17.52 2.46
N MET A 311 7.56 -16.74 2.23
CA MET A 311 8.77 -17.21 1.54
C MET A 311 9.89 -17.68 2.47
N VAL A 312 10.06 -17.05 3.64
CA VAL A 312 11.24 -17.23 4.49
C VAL A 312 10.88 -17.84 5.85
N GLY A 313 9.64 -17.66 6.31
CA GLY A 313 9.21 -18.10 7.65
C GLY A 313 9.95 -17.43 8.82
N GLY A 314 10.86 -16.49 8.52
CA GLY A 314 11.79 -15.88 9.49
C GLY A 314 11.41 -14.48 9.98
N ILE A 315 10.35 -13.85 9.46
CA ILE A 315 9.81 -12.62 10.07
C ILE A 315 8.71 -13.01 11.07
N PRO A 316 8.79 -12.54 12.33
CA PRO A 316 7.76 -12.80 13.33
C PRO A 316 6.37 -12.41 12.82
N ALA A 317 5.41 -13.32 13.00
CA ALA A 317 4.03 -13.05 12.65
C ALA A 317 3.49 -11.87 13.50
N PRO A 318 2.51 -11.10 13.00
CA PRO A 318 1.95 -9.93 13.70
C PRO A 318 1.47 -10.20 15.13
N PHE A 319 1.12 -11.45 15.46
CA PHE A 319 0.60 -11.86 16.78
C PHE A 319 1.62 -12.60 17.66
N THR A 320 2.87 -12.69 17.24
CA THR A 320 3.92 -13.45 17.96
C THR A 320 5.17 -12.62 18.23
N THR A 321 5.13 -11.32 17.93
CA THR A 321 6.30 -10.45 18.02
C THR A 321 6.42 -9.88 19.43
N ASP A 322 7.43 -10.31 20.19
CA ASP A 322 7.83 -9.62 21.43
C ASP A 322 8.93 -8.59 21.11
N PRO A 323 8.65 -7.27 21.20
CA PRO A 323 9.63 -6.23 20.89
C PRO A 323 10.80 -6.17 21.88
N TRP A 324 10.72 -6.83 23.05
CA TRP A 324 11.74 -6.74 24.11
C TRP A 324 12.66 -7.97 24.21
N SER A 325 12.41 -9.00 23.41
CA SER A 325 13.09 -10.31 23.52
C SER A 325 14.54 -10.33 23.01
N GLY A 326 14.94 -9.38 22.15
CA GLY A 326 16.21 -9.42 21.42
C GLY A 326 17.22 -8.32 21.78
N ASN A 327 18.27 -8.22 20.96
CA ASN A 327 19.33 -7.22 21.11
C ASN A 327 18.80 -5.78 20.94
N THR A 328 19.35 -4.83 21.70
CA THR A 328 18.93 -3.42 21.67
C THR A 328 18.99 -2.79 20.28
N ILE A 329 20.06 -3.02 19.52
CA ILE A 329 20.30 -2.38 18.22
C ILE A 329 19.62 -3.17 17.09
N GLU A 330 19.75 -4.48 17.11
CA GLU A 330 19.30 -5.33 16.00
C GLU A 330 17.82 -5.68 16.07
N TRP A 331 17.21 -5.68 17.26
CA TRP A 331 15.81 -6.08 17.46
C TRP A 331 14.95 -4.95 18.03
N ILE A 332 15.29 -4.47 19.23
CA ILE A 332 14.44 -3.52 19.97
C ILE A 332 14.31 -2.20 19.18
N THR A 333 15.41 -1.67 18.68
CA THR A 333 15.43 -0.39 17.94
C THR A 333 14.58 -0.43 16.66
N PRO A 334 14.70 -1.46 15.79
CA PRO A 334 13.82 -1.59 14.63
C PRO A 334 12.33 -1.69 14.96
N TRP A 335 11.95 -2.53 15.92
CA TRP A 335 10.54 -2.71 16.28
C TRP A 335 9.94 -1.45 16.93
N LEU A 336 10.71 -0.75 17.77
CA LEU A 336 10.29 0.54 18.31
C LEU A 336 10.21 1.61 17.22
N GLY A 337 11.20 1.67 16.32
CA GLY A 337 11.22 2.64 15.22
C GLY A 337 10.04 2.46 14.26
N LEU A 338 9.69 1.22 13.95
CA LEU A 338 8.51 0.87 13.17
C LEU A 338 7.23 1.34 13.87
N GLU A 339 7.05 1.01 15.14
CA GLU A 339 5.84 1.34 15.89
C GLU A 339 5.64 2.85 16.05
N LEU A 340 6.71 3.58 16.38
CA LEU A 340 6.69 5.04 16.46
C LEU A 340 6.36 5.67 15.10
N SER A 341 6.84 5.08 14.01
CA SER A 341 6.50 5.52 12.65
C SER A 341 5.02 5.29 12.35
N LEU A 342 4.47 4.11 12.69
CA LEU A 342 3.04 3.81 12.52
C LEU A 342 2.13 4.75 13.31
N ILE A 343 2.47 5.03 14.58
CA ILE A 343 1.76 6.00 15.40
C ILE A 343 1.80 7.39 14.75
N SER A 344 2.95 7.80 14.23
CA SER A 344 3.11 9.09 13.55
C SER A 344 2.25 9.17 12.28
N PHE A 345 2.21 8.09 11.48
CA PHE A 345 1.37 8.01 10.29
C PHE A 345 -0.13 8.06 10.63
N LEU A 346 -0.55 7.36 11.68
CA LEU A 346 -1.93 7.41 12.17
C LEU A 346 -2.35 8.81 12.60
N LEU A 347 -1.50 9.51 13.35
CA LEU A 347 -1.77 10.88 13.80
C LEU A 347 -1.87 11.85 12.62
N LEU A 348 -0.96 11.74 11.64
CA LEU A 348 -1.01 12.55 10.42
C LEU A 348 -2.29 12.26 9.63
N PHE A 349 -2.66 10.98 9.50
CA PHE A 349 -3.86 10.55 8.81
C PHE A 349 -5.12 11.14 9.46
N ASP A 350 -5.31 10.93 10.77
CA ASP A 350 -6.46 11.42 11.52
C ASP A 350 -6.54 12.96 11.49
N MET A 351 -5.40 13.65 11.59
CA MET A 351 -5.34 15.12 11.50
C MET A 351 -5.92 15.63 10.18
N ILE A 352 -5.60 14.98 9.05
CA ILE A 352 -6.11 15.39 7.74
C ILE A 352 -7.61 15.14 7.65
N GLU A 353 -8.06 13.97 8.11
CA GLU A 353 -9.49 13.64 8.09
C GLU A 353 -10.30 14.60 8.95
N LYS A 354 -9.80 14.94 10.14
CA LYS A 354 -10.42 15.94 11.02
C LYS A 354 -10.50 17.31 10.34
N LYS A 355 -9.42 17.79 9.72
CA LYS A 355 -9.42 19.07 8.98
C LYS A 355 -10.39 19.06 7.79
N ARG A 356 -10.63 17.91 7.17
CA ARG A 356 -11.61 17.78 6.08
C ARG A 356 -13.03 17.87 6.59
N LEU A 357 -13.34 17.20 7.70
CA LEU A 357 -14.61 17.31 8.40
C LEU A 357 -14.90 18.76 8.80
N GLU A 358 -13.94 19.43 9.44
CA GLU A 358 -14.08 20.83 9.88
C GLU A 358 -14.34 21.80 8.71
N ARG A 359 -13.86 21.46 7.51
CA ARG A 359 -14.05 22.26 6.29
C ARG A 359 -15.29 21.85 5.48
N GLY A 360 -16.08 20.88 5.95
CA GLY A 360 -17.25 20.38 5.24
C GLY A 360 -16.94 19.78 3.86
N LEU A 361 -15.74 19.22 3.68
CA LEU A 361 -15.36 18.58 2.42
C LEU A 361 -15.97 17.18 2.33
N ASP A 362 -16.35 16.77 1.12
CA ASP A 362 -16.89 15.44 0.87
C ASP A 362 -15.93 14.33 1.33
N ASP A 363 -16.50 13.20 1.73
CA ASP A 363 -15.72 12.01 2.02
C ASP A 363 -15.10 11.43 0.74
N HIS A 364 -13.81 11.13 0.80
CA HIS A 364 -13.04 10.61 -0.33
C HIS A 364 -12.79 9.10 -0.26
N ARG A 365 -12.73 8.51 0.93
CA ARG A 365 -12.30 7.11 1.12
C ARG A 365 -13.42 6.16 1.50
N GLY A 366 -14.52 6.67 2.04
CA GLY A 366 -15.60 5.82 2.55
C GLY A 366 -15.18 5.01 3.78
N ALA A 367 -16.09 4.15 4.23
CA ALA A 367 -15.84 3.24 5.35
C ALA A 367 -14.78 2.18 4.98
N ASP A 368 -14.79 1.70 3.74
CA ASP A 368 -13.95 0.60 3.28
C ASP A 368 -12.48 1.02 3.19
N GLY A 369 -12.19 2.21 2.63
CA GLY A 369 -10.82 2.72 2.55
C GLY A 369 -10.20 2.98 3.93
N ARG A 370 -11.00 3.42 4.90
CA ARG A 370 -10.55 3.58 6.31
C ARG A 370 -10.35 2.25 7.02
N SER A 371 -11.23 1.28 6.74
CA SER A 371 -11.11 -0.07 7.28
C SER A 371 -9.84 -0.75 6.76
N LEU A 372 -9.59 -0.68 5.45
CA LEU A 372 -8.36 -1.19 4.84
C LEU A 372 -7.11 -0.54 5.44
N TRP A 373 -7.12 0.79 5.60
CA TRP A 373 -6.04 1.53 6.26
C TRP A 373 -5.74 0.98 7.67
N ALA A 374 -6.77 0.81 8.49
CA ALA A 374 -6.60 0.34 9.86
C ALA A 374 -6.14 -1.14 9.93
N ILE A 375 -6.63 -2.00 9.02
CA ILE A 375 -6.18 -3.39 8.89
C ILE A 375 -4.72 -3.47 8.45
N MET A 376 -4.28 -2.60 7.54
CA MET A 376 -2.87 -2.56 7.12
C MET A 376 -1.94 -2.21 8.30
N VAL A 377 -2.34 -1.28 9.17
CA VAL A 377 -1.59 -0.98 10.39
C VAL A 377 -1.52 -2.20 11.30
N MET A 378 -2.63 -2.90 11.51
CA MET A 378 -2.68 -4.11 12.32
C MET A 378 -1.72 -5.19 11.85
N LEU A 379 -1.60 -5.39 10.53
CA LEU A 379 -0.69 -6.39 9.98
C LEU A 379 0.79 -6.06 10.24
N VAL A 380 1.16 -4.81 10.50
CA VAL A 380 2.56 -4.37 10.65
C VAL A 380 2.92 -4.07 12.11
N SER A 381 1.97 -3.61 12.92
CA SER A 381 2.17 -3.28 14.33
C SER A 381 2.33 -4.51 15.22
N TRP A 382 2.91 -4.31 16.40
CA TRP A 382 2.93 -5.28 17.51
C TRP A 382 1.95 -4.93 18.64
N GLY A 383 1.04 -3.96 18.44
CA GLY A 383 -0.09 -3.72 19.35
C GLY A 383 -0.51 -2.25 19.50
N PRO A 384 0.35 -1.36 20.05
CA PRO A 384 -0.03 0.02 20.37
C PRO A 384 -0.64 0.82 19.20
N ALA A 385 -0.05 0.73 18.01
CA ALA A 385 -0.55 1.40 16.82
C ALA A 385 -1.85 0.78 16.34
N THR A 386 -2.02 -0.55 16.45
CA THR A 386 -3.30 -1.22 16.17
C THR A 386 -4.42 -0.72 17.09
N LEU A 387 -4.15 -0.59 18.39
CA LEU A 387 -5.11 -0.05 19.36
C LEU A 387 -5.50 1.39 19.03
N LEU A 388 -4.50 2.22 18.71
CA LEU A 388 -4.73 3.61 18.31
C LEU A 388 -5.51 3.70 16.99
N ALA A 389 -5.23 2.81 16.03
CA ALA A 389 -5.95 2.72 14.76
C ALA A 389 -7.42 2.34 14.99
N GLY A 390 -7.70 1.36 15.86
CA GLY A 390 -9.06 1.00 16.27
C GLY A 390 -9.79 2.18 16.93
N PHE A 391 -9.14 2.87 17.86
CA PHE A 391 -9.71 4.02 18.54
C PHE A 391 -10.05 5.18 17.58
N PHE A 392 -9.11 5.59 16.73
CA PHE A 392 -9.37 6.62 15.72
C PHE A 392 -10.44 6.19 14.72
N SER A 393 -10.43 4.94 14.29
CA SER A 393 -11.48 4.41 13.40
C SER A 393 -12.87 4.50 14.02
N LEU A 394 -13.02 4.25 15.33
CA LEU A 394 -14.30 4.37 16.03
C LEU A 394 -14.76 5.83 16.14
N VAL A 395 -13.84 6.76 16.43
CA VAL A 395 -14.13 8.20 16.43
C VAL A 395 -14.52 8.69 15.03
N ARG A 396 -13.85 8.20 13.98
CA ARG A 396 -14.14 8.54 12.58
C ARG A 396 -15.43 7.91 12.09
N ALA A 397 -15.72 6.67 12.48
CA ALA A 397 -16.99 6.01 12.21
C ALA A 397 -18.17 6.85 12.73
N ARG A 398 -18.05 7.39 13.94
CA ARG A 398 -19.07 8.27 14.51
C ARG A 398 -19.15 9.62 13.77
N SER A 399 -18.03 10.28 13.54
CA SER A 399 -18.02 11.62 12.95
C SER A 399 -18.45 11.65 11.48
N TRP A 400 -18.16 10.61 10.70
CA TRP A 400 -18.62 10.47 9.31
C TRP A 400 -19.94 9.69 9.18
N ASN A 401 -20.52 9.22 10.29
CA ASN A 401 -21.69 8.35 10.32
C ASN A 401 -21.53 7.09 9.43
N GLN A 402 -20.46 6.34 9.67
CA GLN A 402 -20.04 5.16 8.91
C GLN A 402 -20.02 3.91 9.78
N PRO A 403 -21.16 3.20 9.92
CA PRO A 403 -21.25 2.00 10.75
C PRO A 403 -20.33 0.87 10.31
N GLY A 404 -20.07 0.73 9.00
CA GLY A 404 -19.16 -0.29 8.49
C GLY A 404 -17.73 -0.16 9.05
N LEU A 405 -17.27 1.08 9.29
CA LEU A 405 -15.97 1.31 9.91
C LEU A 405 -15.98 0.98 11.41
N ALA A 406 -17.13 1.08 12.08
CA ALA A 406 -17.25 0.73 13.48
C ALA A 406 -17.01 -0.78 13.71
N ILE A 407 -17.49 -1.62 12.79
CA ILE A 407 -17.28 -3.07 12.82
C ILE A 407 -15.78 -3.37 12.85
N THR A 408 -15.07 -2.86 11.84
CA THR A 408 -13.61 -3.01 11.75
C THR A 408 -12.91 -2.47 13.00
N ALA A 409 -13.33 -1.30 13.49
CA ALA A 409 -12.72 -0.65 14.63
C ALA A 409 -12.79 -1.51 15.92
N VAL A 410 -13.96 -2.10 16.21
CA VAL A 410 -14.13 -2.94 17.41
C VAL A 410 -13.29 -4.21 17.30
N ILE A 411 -13.29 -4.88 16.15
CA ILE A 411 -12.45 -6.06 15.92
C ILE A 411 -10.97 -5.72 16.10
N LEU A 412 -10.51 -4.60 15.55
CA LEU A 412 -9.13 -4.15 15.68
C LEU A 412 -8.73 -3.81 17.13
N LEU A 413 -9.64 -3.29 17.94
CA LEU A 413 -9.38 -3.06 19.36
C LEU A 413 -9.10 -4.39 20.08
N SER A 414 -9.89 -5.44 19.82
CA SER A 414 -9.63 -6.76 20.40
C SER A 414 -8.30 -7.35 19.90
N LEU A 415 -8.03 -7.25 18.59
CA LEU A 415 -6.79 -7.78 18.01
C LEU A 415 -5.54 -7.03 18.49
N GLY A 416 -5.60 -5.71 18.66
CA GLY A 416 -4.49 -4.92 19.22
C GLY A 416 -4.18 -5.29 20.67
N MET A 417 -5.20 -5.63 21.47
CA MET A 417 -5.00 -6.14 22.83
C MET A 417 -4.35 -7.53 22.82
N ILE A 418 -4.71 -8.40 21.86
CA ILE A 418 -4.08 -9.71 21.69
C ILE A 418 -2.63 -9.58 21.24
N GLN A 419 -2.32 -8.70 20.28
CA GLN A 419 -0.92 -8.41 19.92
C GLN A 419 -0.13 -7.95 21.14
N SER A 420 -0.78 -7.17 22.01
CA SER A 420 -0.16 -6.67 23.25
C SER A 420 0.03 -7.76 24.31
N SER A 421 -0.69 -8.89 24.26
CA SER A 421 -0.54 -9.96 25.25
C SER A 421 0.79 -10.71 25.15
N VAL A 422 1.47 -10.60 24.01
CA VAL A 422 2.78 -11.22 23.77
C VAL A 422 3.85 -10.65 24.70
N TRP A 423 3.80 -9.34 24.99
CA TRP A 423 4.82 -8.65 25.81
C TRP A 423 4.26 -8.09 27.12
N ILE A 424 2.93 -8.04 27.29
CA ILE A 424 2.29 -7.73 28.56
C ILE A 424 1.87 -9.04 29.23
N SER A 425 2.67 -9.50 30.20
CA SER A 425 2.41 -10.75 30.94
C SER A 425 1.05 -10.83 31.63
N LEU A 426 0.47 -9.69 32.02
CA LEU A 426 -0.87 -9.62 32.63
C LEU A 426 -2.00 -10.04 31.67
N LEU A 427 -1.80 -9.89 30.37
CA LEU A 427 -2.80 -10.19 29.34
C LEU A 427 -2.66 -11.62 28.78
N TYR A 428 -1.53 -12.29 29.03
CA TYR A 428 -1.27 -13.63 28.53
C TYR A 428 -2.29 -14.64 29.06
N GLY A 429 -2.91 -15.43 28.19
CA GLY A 429 -3.97 -16.38 28.53
C GLY A 429 -5.37 -15.76 28.64
N PHE A 430 -5.50 -14.43 28.52
CA PHE A 430 -6.79 -13.73 28.51
C PHE A 430 -7.28 -13.38 27.09
N GLU A 431 -6.65 -13.89 26.03
CA GLU A 431 -6.93 -13.52 24.63
C GLU A 431 -8.40 -13.76 24.27
N GLY A 432 -8.92 -14.95 24.57
CA GLY A 432 -10.32 -15.30 24.33
C GLY A 432 -11.29 -14.48 25.19
N HIS A 433 -10.91 -14.16 26.44
CA HIS A 433 -11.69 -13.33 27.35
C HIS A 433 -11.82 -11.89 26.83
N ILE A 434 -10.75 -11.32 26.29
CA ILE A 434 -10.74 -9.98 25.70
C ILE A 434 -11.74 -9.89 24.54
N ILE A 435 -11.73 -10.87 23.64
CA ILE A 435 -12.67 -10.93 22.51
C ILE A 435 -14.11 -11.06 23.02
N LEU A 436 -14.34 -11.99 23.96
CA LEU A 436 -15.68 -12.25 24.51
C LEU A 436 -16.25 -11.02 25.21
N ILE A 437 -15.47 -10.36 26.07
CA ILE A 437 -15.88 -9.14 26.79
C ILE A 437 -16.20 -8.03 25.78
N THR A 438 -15.39 -7.88 24.72
CA THR A 438 -15.67 -6.89 23.67
C THR A 438 -17.00 -7.18 22.97
N GLY A 439 -17.27 -8.44 22.64
CA GLY A 439 -18.57 -8.87 22.09
C GLY A 439 -19.74 -8.61 23.04
N ILE A 440 -19.55 -8.84 24.35
CA ILE A 440 -20.57 -8.53 25.38
C ILE A 440 -20.84 -7.03 25.45
N CYS A 441 -19.81 -6.18 25.39
CA CYS A 441 -19.98 -4.73 25.35
C CYS A 441 -20.81 -4.27 24.13
N CYS A 442 -20.71 -4.98 22.99
CA CYS A 442 -21.50 -4.68 21.80
C CYS A 442 -23.00 -4.90 22.01
N PHE A 443 -23.44 -5.77 22.91
CA PHE A 443 -24.87 -5.85 23.29
C PHE A 443 -25.37 -4.54 23.92
N GLY A 444 -24.55 -3.90 24.77
CA GLY A 444 -24.87 -2.60 25.33
C GLY A 444 -25.00 -1.50 24.26
N LEU A 445 -24.16 -1.56 23.23
CA LEU A 445 -24.25 -0.64 22.09
C LEU A 445 -25.46 -0.95 21.20
N LEU A 446 -25.76 -2.24 20.97
CA LEU A 446 -26.91 -2.71 20.20
C LEU A 446 -28.23 -2.25 20.82
N THR A 447 -28.40 -2.48 22.13
CA THR A 447 -29.61 -2.07 22.86
C THR A 447 -29.82 -0.55 22.75
N ARG A 448 -28.75 0.23 22.91
CA ARG A 448 -28.80 1.68 22.72
C ARG A 448 -29.19 2.07 21.29
N THR A 449 -28.65 1.41 20.27
CA THR A 449 -28.97 1.76 18.87
C THR A 449 -30.40 1.41 18.48
N VAL A 450 -30.91 0.27 18.96
CA VAL A 450 -32.30 -0.14 18.77
C VAL A 450 -33.26 0.89 19.38
N GLN A 451 -32.96 1.39 20.58
CA GLN A 451 -33.76 2.46 21.21
C GLN A 451 -33.74 3.77 20.41
N THR A 452 -32.62 4.11 19.76
CA THR A 452 -32.50 5.30 18.91
C THR A 452 -33.07 5.11 17.49
N GLY A 453 -33.49 3.90 17.12
CA GLY A 453 -34.02 3.59 15.79
C GLY A 453 -33.00 3.68 14.64
N ASN A 454 -31.69 3.67 14.95
CA ASN A 454 -30.65 3.84 13.93
C ASN A 454 -30.22 2.48 13.35
N GLN A 455 -31.04 1.96 12.44
CA GLN A 455 -30.92 0.62 11.85
C GLN A 455 -29.54 0.32 11.24
N ARG A 456 -28.85 1.35 10.68
CA ARG A 456 -27.52 1.16 10.10
C ARG A 456 -26.47 0.81 11.16
N TRP A 457 -26.56 1.42 12.34
CA TRP A 457 -25.69 1.12 13.46
C TRP A 457 -26.08 -0.17 14.18
N THR A 458 -27.37 -0.49 14.27
CA THR A 458 -27.84 -1.80 14.76
C THR A 458 -27.21 -2.94 13.97
N THR A 459 -27.17 -2.80 12.63
CA THR A 459 -26.52 -3.78 11.74
C THR A 459 -25.04 -3.98 12.07
N ALA A 460 -24.31 -2.89 12.35
CA ALA A 460 -22.88 -2.96 12.67
C ALA A 460 -22.63 -3.73 13.97
N TRP A 461 -23.33 -3.38 15.05
CA TRP A 461 -23.16 -4.06 16.34
C TRP A 461 -23.61 -5.51 16.30
N LEU A 462 -24.64 -5.84 15.49
CA LEU A 462 -25.00 -7.24 15.26
C LEU A 462 -23.82 -7.98 14.62
N TRP A 463 -23.20 -7.47 13.56
CA TRP A 463 -22.03 -8.12 12.96
C TRP A 463 -20.87 -8.29 13.95
N ASP A 464 -20.56 -7.27 14.76
CA ASP A 464 -19.54 -7.39 15.80
C ASP A 464 -19.85 -8.50 16.81
N ILE A 465 -21.11 -8.61 17.24
CA ILE A 465 -21.57 -9.68 18.13
C ILE A 465 -21.41 -11.07 17.47
N HIS A 466 -21.77 -11.20 16.20
CA HIS A 466 -21.71 -12.48 15.47
C HIS A 466 -20.26 -12.93 15.21
N ILE A 467 -19.32 -11.99 15.11
CA ILE A 467 -17.90 -12.30 14.91
C ILE A 467 -17.24 -12.56 16.27
N LEU A 468 -17.38 -11.66 17.24
CA LEU A 468 -16.59 -11.70 18.47
C LEU A 468 -17.06 -12.78 19.44
N LEU A 469 -18.37 -12.97 19.66
CA LEU A 469 -18.81 -13.94 20.68
C LEU A 469 -18.44 -15.38 20.36
N PRO A 470 -18.70 -15.92 19.16
CA PRO A 470 -18.34 -17.30 18.86
C PRO A 470 -16.82 -17.51 18.87
N ILE A 471 -16.05 -16.56 18.31
CA ILE A 471 -14.58 -16.65 18.27
C ILE A 471 -13.99 -16.59 19.69
N GLY A 472 -14.45 -15.65 20.52
CA GLY A 472 -13.99 -15.53 21.91
C GLY A 472 -14.29 -16.78 22.72
N ALA A 473 -15.51 -17.33 22.59
CA ALA A 473 -15.90 -18.56 23.25
C ALA A 473 -15.06 -19.76 22.80
N LEU A 474 -14.80 -19.91 21.49
CA LEU A 474 -13.99 -20.99 20.92
C LEU A 474 -12.54 -20.94 21.40
N ILE A 475 -11.95 -19.74 21.48
CA ILE A 475 -10.56 -19.57 21.95
C ILE A 475 -10.44 -19.96 23.44
N ILE A 476 -11.40 -19.57 24.28
CA ILE A 476 -11.40 -19.92 25.71
C ILE A 476 -11.52 -21.44 25.90
N SER A 477 -12.44 -22.07 25.17
CA SER A 477 -12.79 -23.48 25.35
C SER A 477 -11.91 -24.45 24.56
N GLN A 478 -11.05 -23.96 23.66
CA GLN A 478 -10.20 -24.77 22.76
C GLN A 478 -10.98 -25.82 21.95
N GLY A 479 -12.27 -25.57 21.67
CA GLY A 479 -13.15 -26.51 21.00
C GLY A 479 -14.62 -26.12 21.10
N ALA A 480 -15.53 -26.96 20.59
CA ALA A 480 -16.96 -26.75 20.82
C ALA A 480 -17.33 -27.21 22.22
N ASP A 481 -17.72 -26.25 23.05
CA ASP A 481 -18.08 -26.46 24.46
C ASP A 481 -19.35 -25.68 24.83
N GLU A 482 -19.84 -25.83 26.06
CA GLU A 482 -21.01 -25.16 26.63
C GLU A 482 -21.00 -23.64 26.34
N LEU A 483 -19.86 -22.98 26.55
CA LEU A 483 -19.71 -21.54 26.31
C LEU A 483 -19.94 -21.16 24.84
N THR A 484 -19.47 -21.99 23.90
CA THR A 484 -19.67 -21.76 22.46
C THR A 484 -21.14 -21.87 22.08
N VAL A 485 -21.86 -22.82 22.67
CA VAL A 485 -23.29 -22.94 22.41
C VAL A 485 -24.08 -21.80 23.01
N ILE A 486 -23.74 -21.38 24.23
CA ILE A 486 -24.35 -20.20 24.85
C ILE A 486 -24.11 -18.95 24.00
N ALA A 487 -22.90 -18.76 23.49
CA ALA A 487 -22.58 -17.67 22.56
C ALA A 487 -23.46 -17.74 21.29
N MET A 488 -23.60 -18.92 20.68
CA MET A 488 -24.44 -19.12 19.48
C MET A 488 -25.94 -18.86 19.75
N LEU A 489 -26.45 -19.27 20.92
CA LEU A 489 -27.82 -18.94 21.32
C LEU A 489 -28.00 -17.44 21.58
N ALA A 490 -26.98 -16.79 22.15
CA ALA A 490 -27.01 -15.35 22.39
C ALA A 490 -27.01 -14.54 21.08
N ILE A 491 -26.20 -14.91 20.08
CA ILE A 491 -26.23 -14.24 18.77
C ILE A 491 -27.57 -14.45 18.07
N SER A 492 -28.12 -15.67 18.11
CA SER A 492 -29.44 -15.99 17.54
C SER A 492 -30.52 -15.12 18.15
N GLY A 493 -30.56 -15.05 19.49
CA GLY A 493 -31.52 -14.20 20.18
C GLY A 493 -31.34 -12.72 19.86
N SER A 494 -30.10 -12.25 19.76
CA SER A 494 -29.78 -10.87 19.40
C SER A 494 -30.31 -10.50 18.01
N ALA A 495 -30.05 -11.32 17.00
CA ALA A 495 -30.47 -11.09 15.62
C ALA A 495 -31.99 -11.19 15.48
N TRP A 496 -32.60 -12.18 16.13
CA TRP A 496 -34.03 -12.41 15.99
C TRP A 496 -34.86 -11.35 16.69
N ILE A 497 -34.52 -11.03 17.95
CA ILE A 497 -35.23 -10.00 18.72
C ILE A 497 -35.08 -8.65 18.02
N THR A 498 -33.88 -8.29 17.56
CA THR A 498 -33.69 -7.04 16.82
C THR A 498 -34.41 -7.03 15.46
N GLY A 499 -34.44 -8.15 14.74
CA GLY A 499 -35.20 -8.27 13.49
C GLY A 499 -36.72 -8.14 13.67
N VAL A 500 -37.25 -8.49 14.84
CA VAL A 500 -38.66 -8.22 15.19
C VAL A 500 -38.82 -6.77 15.67
N LEU A 501 -37.87 -6.22 16.44
CA LEU A 501 -37.91 -4.85 16.96
C LEU A 501 -37.71 -3.76 15.89
N GLU A 502 -36.98 -4.03 14.83
CA GLU A 502 -36.75 -3.11 13.71
C GLU A 502 -37.52 -3.49 12.44
N GLU A 503 -38.37 -4.52 12.52
CA GLU A 503 -39.19 -5.04 11.41
C GLU A 503 -38.39 -5.63 10.25
N ARG A 504 -37.09 -5.90 10.42
CA ARG A 504 -36.22 -6.38 9.33
C ARG A 504 -36.30 -7.88 9.12
N ARG A 505 -36.91 -8.30 8.00
CA ARG A 505 -37.00 -9.71 7.59
C ARG A 505 -35.64 -10.41 7.54
N GLY A 506 -34.60 -9.75 7.04
CA GLY A 506 -33.25 -10.33 6.93
C GLY A 506 -32.70 -10.84 8.26
N TRP A 507 -32.76 -10.03 9.31
CA TRP A 507 -32.25 -10.41 10.64
C TRP A 507 -33.11 -11.47 11.34
N ARG A 508 -34.42 -11.54 11.04
CA ARG A 508 -35.27 -12.64 11.51
C ARG A 508 -34.82 -13.98 10.92
N VAL A 509 -34.46 -14.00 9.63
CA VAL A 509 -33.94 -15.21 8.96
C VAL A 509 -32.57 -15.59 9.52
N VAL A 510 -31.66 -14.62 9.69
CA VAL A 510 -30.34 -14.86 10.29
C VAL A 510 -30.48 -15.45 11.70
N GLY A 511 -31.31 -14.86 12.57
CA GLY A 511 -31.53 -15.39 13.91
C GLY A 511 -32.09 -16.82 13.94
N PHE A 512 -32.96 -17.19 12.99
CA PHE A 512 -33.42 -18.58 12.84
C PHE A 512 -32.28 -19.51 12.38
N LEU A 513 -31.47 -19.09 11.41
CA LEU A 513 -30.32 -19.86 10.94
C LEU A 513 -29.27 -20.06 12.05
N ASP A 514 -29.02 -19.03 12.86
CA ASP A 514 -28.12 -19.09 14.00
C ASP A 514 -28.62 -20.07 15.07
N LEU A 515 -29.94 -20.18 15.27
CA LEU A 515 -30.51 -21.17 16.18
C LEU A 515 -30.22 -22.60 15.68
N LEU A 516 -30.38 -22.84 14.37
CA LEU A 516 -30.02 -24.13 13.79
C LEU A 516 -28.51 -24.41 13.93
N ALA A 517 -27.67 -23.40 13.68
CA ALA A 517 -26.23 -23.50 13.85
C ALA A 517 -25.85 -23.80 15.31
N ALA A 518 -26.51 -23.17 16.28
CA ALA A 518 -26.31 -23.44 17.72
C ALA A 518 -26.59 -24.92 18.06
N TRP A 519 -27.63 -25.52 17.47
CA TRP A 519 -27.95 -26.94 17.66
C TRP A 519 -26.95 -27.88 16.97
N VAL A 520 -26.40 -27.49 15.82
CA VAL A 520 -25.31 -28.24 15.18
C VAL A 520 -24.05 -28.22 16.05
N VAL A 521 -23.67 -27.06 16.58
CA VAL A 521 -22.53 -26.92 17.50
C VAL A 521 -22.78 -27.69 18.80
N ALA A 522 -24.00 -27.67 19.32
CA ALA A 522 -24.39 -28.49 20.48
C ALA A 522 -24.22 -29.99 20.22
N GLY A 523 -24.67 -30.47 19.05
CA GLY A 523 -24.50 -31.87 18.65
C GLY A 523 -23.02 -32.25 18.52
N LEU A 524 -22.18 -31.36 17.97
CA LEU A 524 -20.73 -31.55 17.92
C LEU A 524 -20.14 -31.66 19.32
N ALA A 525 -20.49 -30.74 20.22
CA ALA A 525 -20.00 -30.72 21.60
C ALA A 525 -20.41 -31.98 22.40
N LEU A 526 -21.60 -32.53 22.12
CA LEU A 526 -22.02 -33.82 22.67
C LEU A 526 -21.18 -34.98 22.11
N SER A 527 -20.88 -34.97 20.81
CA SER A 527 -20.06 -36.01 20.18
C SER A 527 -18.63 -36.06 20.72
N THR A 528 -18.10 -34.92 21.14
CA THR A 528 -16.76 -34.78 21.75
C THR A 528 -16.76 -35.02 23.26
N ASN A 529 -17.91 -35.36 23.86
CA ASN A 529 -18.11 -35.47 25.32
C ASN A 529 -17.66 -34.23 26.11
N THR A 530 -17.66 -33.05 25.48
CA THR A 530 -17.35 -31.77 26.16
C THR A 530 -18.57 -31.26 26.90
N VAL A 531 -19.77 -31.48 26.35
CA VAL A 531 -21.04 -31.15 27.01
C VAL A 531 -21.59 -32.38 27.74
N THR A 532 -21.87 -32.22 29.03
CA THR A 532 -22.55 -33.24 29.83
C THR A 532 -24.05 -33.29 29.52
N SER A 533 -24.66 -34.48 29.59
CA SER A 533 -26.10 -34.69 29.34
C SER A 533 -27.00 -33.80 30.21
N THR A 534 -26.49 -33.34 31.36
CA THR A 534 -27.14 -32.42 32.29
C THR A 534 -27.35 -31.01 31.72
N LEU A 535 -26.54 -30.56 30.77
CA LEU A 535 -26.65 -29.22 30.17
C LEU A 535 -27.54 -29.15 28.92
N MET A 536 -27.90 -30.30 28.34
CA MET A 536 -28.87 -30.35 27.24
C MET A 536 -30.24 -29.81 27.65
N MET A 537 -30.68 -30.07 28.89
CA MET A 537 -31.99 -29.64 29.37
C MET A 537 -32.09 -28.11 29.51
N PRO A 538 -31.13 -27.40 30.15
CA PRO A 538 -31.05 -25.93 30.10
C PRO A 538 -31.02 -25.36 28.68
N MET A 539 -30.32 -25.99 27.74
CA MET A 539 -30.22 -25.51 26.34
C MET A 539 -31.53 -25.66 25.58
N LEU A 540 -32.24 -26.78 25.75
CA LEU A 540 -33.60 -26.97 25.24
C LEU A 540 -34.54 -25.91 25.81
N LEU A 541 -34.48 -25.69 27.12
CA LEU A 541 -35.30 -24.69 27.80
C LEU A 541 -35.01 -23.27 27.29
N ALA A 542 -33.74 -22.91 27.12
CA ALA A 542 -33.34 -21.62 26.54
C ALA A 542 -33.86 -21.45 25.10
N SER A 543 -33.81 -22.50 24.28
CA SER A 543 -34.35 -22.48 22.91
C SER A 543 -35.87 -22.32 22.89
N VAL A 544 -36.59 -23.02 23.76
CA VAL A 544 -38.05 -22.89 23.90
C VAL A 544 -38.44 -21.50 24.37
N LEU A 545 -37.73 -20.95 25.35
CA LEU A 545 -37.94 -19.58 25.83
C LEU A 545 -37.67 -18.56 24.73
N LEU A 546 -36.61 -18.74 23.94
CA LEU A 546 -36.29 -17.86 22.83
C LEU A 546 -37.40 -17.87 21.78
N LEU A 547 -37.86 -19.05 21.36
CA LEU A 547 -38.96 -19.20 20.41
C LEU A 547 -40.27 -18.63 20.97
N GLY A 548 -40.56 -18.87 22.25
CA GLY A 548 -41.72 -18.29 22.93
C GLY A 548 -41.70 -16.76 22.95
N LEU A 549 -40.55 -16.17 23.26
CA LEU A 549 -40.36 -14.71 23.28
C LEU A 549 -40.53 -14.10 21.89
N VAL A 550 -39.90 -14.71 20.88
CA VAL A 550 -39.96 -14.24 19.48
C VAL A 550 -41.38 -14.35 18.93
N THR A 551 -42.07 -15.47 19.17
CA THR A 551 -43.45 -15.66 18.71
C THR A 551 -44.40 -14.67 19.37
N TRP A 552 -44.24 -14.43 20.67
CA TRP A 552 -45.00 -13.39 21.38
C TRP A 552 -44.73 -11.98 20.83
N LEU A 553 -43.45 -11.61 20.62
CA LEU A 553 -43.07 -10.33 20.03
C LEU A 553 -43.61 -10.17 18.61
N GLY A 554 -43.56 -11.24 17.81
CA GLY A 554 -44.12 -11.28 16.45
C GLY A 554 -45.62 -11.03 16.48
N GLN A 555 -46.37 -11.77 17.32
CA GLN A 555 -47.81 -11.60 17.48
C GLN A 555 -48.20 -10.18 17.88
N LYS A 556 -47.47 -9.59 18.83
CA LYS A 556 -47.70 -8.21 19.28
C LYS A 556 -47.51 -7.17 18.18
N ARG A 557 -46.75 -7.49 17.13
CA ARG A 557 -46.44 -6.58 16.00
C ARG A 557 -46.99 -7.05 14.66
N ASN A 558 -47.92 -8.01 14.68
CA ASN A 558 -48.45 -8.64 13.46
C ASN A 558 -48.98 -7.64 12.43
N GLU A 559 -49.65 -6.57 12.86
CA GLU A 559 -50.22 -5.57 11.95
C GLU A 559 -49.12 -4.86 11.14
N VAL A 560 -48.00 -4.51 11.78
CA VAL A 560 -46.90 -3.81 11.10
C VAL A 560 -46.01 -4.76 10.31
N LEU A 561 -45.81 -5.97 10.81
CA LEU A 561 -45.00 -7.01 10.14
C LEU A 561 -45.67 -7.62 8.90
N SER A 562 -46.99 -7.47 8.73
CA SER A 562 -47.74 -8.02 7.58
C SER A 562 -47.62 -7.19 6.30
N ILE A 563 -47.08 -5.97 6.40
CA ILE A 563 -46.92 -5.01 5.31
C ILE A 563 -45.54 -5.15 4.62
N ASP A 564 -44.60 -5.85 5.27
CA ASP A 564 -43.19 -6.04 4.92
C ASP A 564 -42.90 -7.49 4.47
#